data_AF-A0A7Y3BK47-F1
#
_entry.id   AF-A0A7Y3BK47-F1
#
_cell.length_a   1.000
_cell.length_b   1.000
_cell.length_c   1.000
_cell.angle_alpha   90.00
_cell.angle_beta   90.00
_cell.angle_gamma   90.00
#
_symmetry.space_group_name_H-M   'P 1'
#
loop_
_entity.id
_entity.type
_entity.pdbx_description
1 polymer ?
#
loop_
_entity_poly.entity_id
_entity_poly.type
_entity_poly.pdbx_seq_one_letter_code
_entity_poly.pdbx_strand_id
1 'polypeptide(L)'
;MDKQKLKVNFESENLEVDYVSFKFQDLENSERIKLANYFYEIGFNSYQESGKLKEPIRNPMFITSKNRYQIVFVIDNSRWPGTLLKFTGANAACFYSLVQKKLINWDLFSDAILGRFDLVYSRTNNPKVDKISGYVFLHNCHKKLHLSNQNAYFEKNNRGLMLKIGNRRSDQHSRIYEEMNTLRFELEMKKTFIKKYHTLLVENCLDELEHKLSSHFLIYFGKLLPLEFSYVDWLILKLRPIRKQPTLQSGFHSDYLNSEIKMNARPFVNLLQFLNYAQNLNYEIDTLGKVRYRKVRFRLRDFLKFQDPSVNDTNRYRLAKLKEFFDELQSGLYVTLFRDDYYRSLVIIPQVEFERCPREKYLLANVWVVEDLFYYQHPFILPDFFQQKLTKNKLTVRLKLIQIFTSISIEKIIDIKSFFHSYSSALNNQQKTKIKRDFIQLIEVLEKHQLIESKYKIISKGRFLDTPELTVRNISEGFVVYEKLSI
;
A
#
# COMPACT_ATOMS: atom_id res chain seq x y z
N MET A 1 10.83 14.93 -16.09
CA MET A 1 9.69 15.37 -15.28
C MET A 1 9.50 14.34 -14.18
N ASP A 2 10.01 14.62 -12.98
CA ASP A 2 9.99 13.65 -11.90
C ASP A 2 8.54 13.42 -11.45
N LYS A 3 7.99 12.26 -11.86
CA LYS A 3 6.89 11.65 -11.11
C LYS A 3 7.36 11.67 -9.66
N GLN A 4 6.58 12.28 -8.77
CA GLN A 4 6.82 12.24 -7.34
C GLN A 4 6.80 10.75 -6.94
N LYS A 5 7.97 10.10 -7.03
CA LYS A 5 8.13 8.69 -6.73
C LYS A 5 7.69 8.52 -5.29
N LEU A 6 6.84 7.53 -5.06
CA LEU A 6 6.45 7.08 -3.74
C LEU A 6 7.73 7.00 -2.89
N LYS A 7 7.87 7.90 -1.90
CA LYS A 7 8.99 7.83 -0.98
C LYS A 7 8.63 6.76 0.05
N VAL A 8 8.70 5.50 -0.39
CA VAL A 8 8.64 4.33 0.50
C VAL A 8 9.89 4.44 1.36
N ASN A 9 9.75 4.68 2.66
CA ASN A 9 10.85 4.76 3.60
C ASN A 9 10.41 4.27 4.98
N PHE A 10 11.28 4.27 5.99
CA PHE A 10 10.91 3.67 7.28
C PHE A 10 9.77 4.42 7.96
N GLU A 11 9.78 5.75 7.89
CA GLU A 11 8.75 6.60 8.49
C GLU A 11 7.39 6.45 7.77
N SER A 12 7.36 6.58 6.44
CA SER A 12 6.12 6.45 5.63
C SER A 12 5.47 5.08 5.80
N GLU A 13 6.31 4.05 5.94
CA GLU A 13 5.87 2.68 6.11
C GLU A 13 5.70 2.26 7.58
N ASN A 14 5.86 3.18 8.54
CA ASN A 14 5.78 2.89 9.98
C ASN A 14 6.60 1.65 10.38
N LEU A 15 7.83 1.56 9.84
CA LEU A 15 8.79 0.50 10.10
C LEU A 15 9.81 1.00 11.13
N GLU A 16 10.04 0.18 12.15
CA GLU A 16 11.01 0.45 13.21
C GLU A 16 12.25 -0.44 13.03
N VAL A 17 13.43 0.12 13.31
CA VAL A 17 14.67 -0.64 13.36
C VAL A 17 14.78 -1.33 14.73
N ASP A 18 14.72 -2.67 14.74
CA ASP A 18 14.72 -3.46 15.98
C ASP A 18 16.08 -4.12 16.27
N TYR A 19 16.95 -4.22 15.26
CA TYR A 19 18.28 -4.78 15.46
C TYR A 19 19.26 -4.23 14.43
N VAL A 20 20.47 -3.91 14.88
CA VAL A 20 21.61 -3.63 13.99
C VAL A 20 22.84 -4.32 14.56
N SER A 21 23.67 -4.93 13.70
CA SER A 21 25.01 -5.35 14.14
C SER A 21 26.07 -5.16 13.09
N PHE A 22 27.30 -4.98 13.58
CA PHE A 22 28.51 -4.87 12.78
C PHE A 22 29.50 -5.96 13.16
N LYS A 23 30.15 -6.51 12.15
CA LYS A 23 31.17 -7.55 12.28
C LYS A 23 32.53 -6.94 12.00
N PHE A 24 33.42 -7.01 12.97
CA PHE A 24 34.82 -6.66 12.82
C PHE A 24 35.65 -7.94 12.73
N GLN A 25 36.33 -8.15 11.61
CA GLN A 25 37.17 -9.33 11.40
C GLN A 25 38.29 -9.37 12.44
N ASP A 26 38.98 -8.25 12.56
CA ASP A 26 39.97 -7.97 13.59
C ASP A 26 39.54 -6.65 14.25
N LEU A 27 39.43 -6.67 15.59
CA LEU A 27 39.18 -5.46 16.38
C LEU A 27 40.06 -5.56 17.61
N GLU A 28 41.15 -4.80 17.61
CA GLU A 28 42.07 -4.83 18.72
C GLU A 28 41.41 -4.31 20.00
N ASN A 29 41.95 -4.70 21.16
CA ASN A 29 41.38 -4.27 22.44
C ASN A 29 41.40 -2.74 22.59
N SER A 30 42.44 -2.08 22.09
CA SER A 30 42.60 -0.63 22.05
C SER A 30 41.48 0.05 21.24
N GLU A 31 41.21 -0.42 20.04
CA GLU A 31 40.16 0.07 19.15
C GLU A 31 38.77 -0.18 19.73
N ARG A 32 38.56 -1.36 20.33
CA ARG A 32 37.32 -1.70 21.02
C ARG A 32 37.05 -0.76 22.20
N ILE A 33 38.07 -0.45 23.00
CA ILE A 33 37.96 0.51 24.11
C ILE A 33 37.63 1.90 23.57
N LYS A 34 38.29 2.33 22.48
CA LYS A 34 38.00 3.62 21.82
C LYS A 34 36.55 3.71 21.35
N LEU A 35 36.04 2.65 20.69
CA LEU A 35 34.65 2.59 20.23
C LEU A 35 33.66 2.55 21.41
N ALA A 36 33.96 1.79 22.46
CA ALA A 36 33.13 1.71 23.66
C ALA A 36 33.05 3.06 24.40
N ASN A 37 34.16 3.81 24.46
CA ASN A 37 34.21 5.16 25.02
C ASN A 37 33.43 6.16 24.16
N TYR A 38 33.59 6.09 22.83
CA TYR A 38 32.80 6.92 21.91
C TYR A 38 31.29 6.74 22.14
N PHE A 39 30.83 5.50 22.26
CA PHE A 39 29.42 5.20 22.53
C PHE A 39 28.97 5.64 23.93
N TYR A 40 29.86 5.59 24.91
CA TYR A 40 29.62 6.13 26.25
C TYR A 40 29.29 7.62 26.23
N GLU A 41 30.08 8.42 25.50
CA GLU A 41 29.88 9.86 25.38
C GLU A 41 28.56 10.23 24.70
N ILE A 42 28.07 9.40 23.78
CA ILE A 42 26.80 9.63 23.06
C ILE A 42 25.60 8.88 23.69
N GLY A 43 25.73 8.41 24.93
CA GLY A 43 24.60 7.97 25.76
C GLY A 43 24.36 6.46 25.85
N PHE A 44 25.33 5.63 25.45
CA PHE A 44 25.23 4.17 25.55
C PHE A 44 26.14 3.60 26.65
N ASN A 45 25.63 2.65 27.42
CA ASN A 45 26.44 1.80 28.27
C ASN A 45 27.02 0.64 27.46
N SER A 46 28.30 0.37 27.62
CA SER A 46 29.03 -0.64 26.86
C SER A 46 29.26 -1.89 27.70
N TYR A 47 28.92 -3.05 27.14
CA TYR A 47 29.15 -4.36 27.74
C TYR A 47 29.92 -5.26 26.79
N GLN A 48 30.61 -6.26 27.34
CA GLN A 48 31.19 -7.36 26.57
C GLN A 48 30.66 -8.71 27.08
N GLU A 49 30.49 -9.67 26.17
CA GLU A 49 30.07 -11.03 26.50
C GLU A 49 30.77 -12.05 25.59
N SER A 50 30.96 -13.28 26.07
CA SER A 50 31.54 -14.36 25.25
C SER A 50 30.47 -15.09 24.43
N GLY A 51 30.68 -15.17 23.12
CA GLY A 51 29.83 -15.89 22.17
C GLY A 51 29.97 -17.42 22.21
N LYS A 52 30.88 -17.97 23.03
CA LYS A 52 31.03 -19.42 23.28
C LYS A 52 30.04 -19.95 24.32
N LEU A 53 29.57 -19.08 25.23
CA LEU A 53 28.72 -19.50 26.33
C LEU A 53 27.25 -19.60 25.89
N LYS A 54 26.55 -20.63 26.37
CA LYS A 54 25.10 -20.80 26.13
C LYS A 54 24.29 -19.69 26.80
N GLU A 55 24.75 -19.23 27.95
CA GLU A 55 24.23 -18.07 28.70
C GLU A 55 25.39 -17.11 28.99
N PRO A 56 25.65 -16.14 28.09
CA PRO A 56 26.79 -15.25 28.22
C PRO A 56 26.64 -14.30 29.41
N ILE A 57 27.67 -14.24 30.25
CA ILE A 57 27.78 -13.21 31.29
C ILE A 57 28.16 -11.89 30.62
N ARG A 58 27.39 -10.84 30.89
CA ARG A 58 27.68 -9.47 30.44
C ARG A 58 28.59 -8.77 31.41
N ASN A 59 29.82 -8.52 30.98
CA ASN A 59 30.79 -7.76 31.75
C ASN A 59 30.70 -6.27 31.34
N PRO A 60 30.53 -5.35 32.28
CA PRO A 60 30.52 -3.91 31.97
C PRO A 60 31.90 -3.46 31.49
N MET A 61 31.92 -2.53 30.53
CA MET A 61 33.13 -1.85 30.06
C MET A 61 33.10 -0.37 30.49
N PHE A 62 32.08 0.35 30.04
CA PHE A 62 31.84 1.76 30.38
C PHE A 62 30.36 1.92 30.72
N ILE A 63 30.05 2.23 31.98
CA ILE A 63 28.67 2.32 32.45
C ILE A 63 28.42 3.56 33.31
N THR A 64 27.22 4.11 33.20
CA THR A 64 26.71 5.16 34.08
C THR A 64 25.20 5.07 34.16
N SER A 65 24.63 5.51 35.29
CA SER A 65 23.18 5.61 35.48
C SER A 65 22.54 6.69 34.59
N LYS A 66 23.34 7.61 34.04
CA LYS A 66 22.86 8.68 33.13
C LYS A 66 22.51 8.15 31.73
N ASN A 67 23.21 7.11 31.27
CA ASN A 67 23.06 6.56 29.93
C ASN A 67 21.84 5.64 29.87
N ARG A 68 21.01 5.83 28.83
CA ARG A 68 19.70 5.15 28.69
C ARG A 68 19.74 3.97 27.73
N TYR A 69 20.77 3.88 26.91
CA TYR A 69 20.92 2.85 25.89
C TYR A 69 22.12 1.96 26.19
N GLN A 70 22.21 0.84 25.48
CA GLN A 70 23.24 -0.16 25.70
C GLN A 70 23.75 -0.75 24.38
N ILE A 71 25.05 -1.01 24.33
CA ILE A 71 25.70 -1.78 23.27
C ILE A 71 26.39 -3.01 23.86
N VAL A 72 26.53 -4.05 23.05
CA VAL A 72 27.21 -5.27 23.46
C VAL A 72 28.24 -5.69 22.42
N PHE A 73 29.47 -5.87 22.86
CA PHE A 73 30.54 -6.53 22.13
C PHE A 73 30.49 -8.03 22.43
N VAL A 74 30.20 -8.85 21.41
CA VAL A 74 30.27 -10.31 21.53
C VAL A 74 31.62 -10.76 20.99
N ILE A 75 32.47 -11.20 21.90
CA ILE A 75 33.83 -11.68 21.64
C ILE A 75 33.85 -13.22 21.60
N ASP A 76 34.92 -13.81 21.07
CA ASP A 76 35.12 -15.27 21.06
C ASP A 76 33.95 -16.06 20.43
N ASN A 77 33.51 -15.65 19.24
CA ASN A 77 32.41 -16.32 18.56
C ASN A 77 32.80 -17.76 18.13
N SER A 78 32.00 -18.76 18.50
CA SER A 78 32.27 -20.18 18.20
C SER A 78 32.27 -20.53 16.70
N ARG A 79 31.69 -19.69 15.85
CA ARG A 79 31.49 -19.96 14.40
C ARG A 79 32.31 -19.06 13.48
N TRP A 80 32.93 -18.01 14.00
CA TRP A 80 33.68 -17.04 13.21
C TRP A 80 34.65 -16.28 14.11
N PRO A 81 35.95 -16.27 13.82
CA PRO A 81 36.92 -15.47 14.57
C PRO A 81 36.65 -13.98 14.25
N GLY A 82 36.26 -13.22 15.27
CA GLY A 82 35.99 -11.79 15.15
C GLY A 82 35.05 -11.26 16.25
N THR A 83 34.89 -9.95 16.28
CA THR A 83 34.03 -9.24 17.26
C THR A 83 32.72 -8.80 16.61
N LEU A 84 31.60 -9.08 17.26
CA LEU A 84 30.29 -8.62 16.84
C LEU A 84 29.81 -7.49 17.77
N LEU A 85 29.65 -6.29 17.24
CA LEU A 85 28.98 -5.19 17.93
C LEU A 85 27.48 -5.26 17.62
N LYS A 86 26.61 -5.36 18.64
CA LYS A 86 25.16 -5.44 18.45
C LYS A 86 24.39 -4.35 19.20
N PHE A 87 23.35 -3.87 18.54
CA PHE A 87 22.30 -2.99 19.04
C PHE A 87 20.97 -3.74 18.94
N THR A 88 20.17 -3.76 20.01
CA THR A 88 18.93 -4.54 20.08
C THR A 88 17.77 -3.70 20.58
N GLY A 89 16.57 -3.91 20.02
CA GLY A 89 15.34 -3.20 20.38
C GLY A 89 15.52 -1.69 20.32
N ALA A 90 15.12 -1.00 21.39
CA ALA A 90 15.24 0.44 21.54
C ALA A 90 16.68 0.97 21.34
N ASN A 91 17.71 0.16 21.59
CA ASN A 91 19.11 0.56 21.34
C ASN A 91 19.41 0.67 19.84
N ALA A 92 18.82 -0.22 19.03
CA ALA A 92 18.97 -0.21 17.57
C ALA A 92 18.22 0.98 16.96
N ALA A 93 17.00 1.24 17.42
CA ALA A 93 16.23 2.42 17.03
C ALA A 93 16.97 3.72 17.36
N CYS A 94 17.54 3.82 18.57
CA CYS A 94 18.34 4.98 18.96
C CYS A 94 19.59 5.15 18.09
N PHE A 95 20.37 4.08 17.90
CA PHE A 95 21.54 4.11 17.02
C PHE A 95 21.18 4.58 15.61
N TYR A 96 20.11 4.02 15.02
CA TYR A 96 19.67 4.42 13.68
C TYR A 96 19.20 5.88 13.63
N SER A 97 18.53 6.39 14.66
CA SER A 97 18.19 7.82 14.76
C SER A 97 19.44 8.72 14.76
N LEU A 98 20.53 8.29 15.40
CA LEU A 98 21.81 9.00 15.35
C LEU A 98 22.43 8.95 13.95
N VAL A 99 22.31 7.84 13.23
CA VAL A 99 22.71 7.73 11.82
C VAL A 99 21.94 8.73 10.95
N GLN A 100 20.61 8.80 11.11
CA GLN A 100 19.75 9.76 10.40
C GLN A 100 20.14 11.22 10.67
N LYS A 101 20.57 11.51 11.90
CA LYS A 101 21.06 12.85 12.31
C LYS A 101 22.51 13.11 11.91
N LYS A 102 23.18 12.17 11.24
CA LYS A 102 24.61 12.22 10.87
C LYS A 102 25.54 12.40 12.08
N LEU A 103 25.16 11.83 13.23
CA LEU A 103 25.90 11.90 14.49
C LEU A 103 26.79 10.68 14.75
N ILE A 104 26.90 9.76 13.79
CA ILE A 104 27.77 8.60 13.88
C ILE A 104 29.09 8.88 13.16
N ASN A 105 30.21 8.77 13.89
CA ASN A 105 31.54 8.79 13.31
C ASN A 105 31.85 7.42 12.68
N TRP A 106 31.71 7.33 11.37
CA TRP A 106 31.95 6.11 10.61
C TRP A 106 33.43 5.74 10.46
N ASP A 107 34.37 6.65 10.72
CA ASP A 107 35.81 6.32 10.70
C ASP A 107 36.17 5.30 11.79
N LEU A 108 35.39 5.26 12.88
CA LEU A 108 35.53 4.25 13.94
C LEU A 108 35.01 2.86 13.53
N PHE A 109 34.44 2.74 12.32
CA PHE A 109 33.86 1.53 11.75
C PHE A 109 34.58 1.07 10.46
N SER A 110 35.78 1.58 10.17
CA SER A 110 36.51 1.33 8.92
C SER A 110 36.58 -0.13 8.50
N ASP A 111 36.78 -1.05 9.46
CA ASP A 111 36.90 -2.50 9.22
C ASP A 111 35.62 -3.28 9.53
N ALA A 112 34.54 -2.56 9.83
CA ALA A 112 33.26 -3.13 10.23
C ALA A 112 32.38 -3.40 9.02
N ILE A 113 31.80 -4.59 8.95
CA ILE A 113 30.80 -4.94 7.93
C ILE A 113 29.42 -5.04 8.58
N LEU A 114 28.41 -4.43 7.95
CA LEU A 114 27.02 -4.58 8.38
C LEU A 114 26.61 -6.07 8.37
N GLY A 115 26.31 -6.61 9.53
CA GLY A 115 26.11 -8.04 9.77
C GLY A 115 24.66 -8.47 9.81
N ARG A 116 23.80 -7.66 10.42
CA ARG A 116 22.35 -7.87 10.56
C ARG A 116 21.63 -6.53 10.65
N PHE A 117 20.44 -6.49 10.07
CA PHE A 117 19.51 -5.37 10.19
C PHE A 117 18.08 -5.94 10.25
N ASP A 118 17.34 -5.60 11.30
CA ASP A 118 15.97 -6.07 11.46
C ASP A 118 15.00 -4.91 11.41
N LEU A 119 13.92 -5.11 10.66
CA LEU A 119 12.79 -4.19 10.59
C LEU A 119 11.56 -4.83 11.23
N VAL A 120 10.77 -4.00 11.91
CA VAL A 120 9.52 -4.40 12.54
C VAL A 120 8.39 -3.47 12.14
N TYR A 121 7.24 -4.07 11.85
CA TYR A 121 5.96 -3.38 11.78
C TYR A 121 5.05 -3.87 12.91
N SER A 122 4.43 -2.94 13.64
CA SER A 122 3.51 -3.24 14.73
C SER A 122 2.08 -2.89 14.33
N ARG A 123 1.21 -3.90 14.26
CA ARG A 123 -0.22 -3.72 13.99
C ARG A 123 -1.03 -3.85 15.27
N THR A 124 -1.74 -2.80 15.66
CA THR A 124 -2.72 -2.88 16.75
C THR A 124 -3.92 -3.72 16.34
N ASN A 125 -4.35 -4.64 17.20
CA ASN A 125 -5.56 -5.43 16.97
C ASN A 125 -6.81 -4.53 17.02
N ASN A 126 -7.74 -4.74 16.09
CA ASN A 126 -8.95 -3.94 15.98
C ASN A 126 -10.19 -4.83 15.96
N PRO A 127 -10.88 -5.02 17.11
CA PRO A 127 -12.06 -5.87 17.20
C PRO A 127 -13.21 -5.48 16.27
N LYS A 128 -13.26 -4.22 15.78
CA LYS A 128 -14.30 -3.78 14.83
C LYS A 128 -14.05 -4.26 13.41
N VAL A 129 -12.80 -4.55 13.06
CA VAL A 129 -12.37 -4.92 11.69
C VAL A 129 -11.95 -6.39 11.64
N ASP A 130 -11.41 -6.92 12.73
CA ASP A 130 -10.89 -8.27 12.82
C ASP A 130 -11.99 -9.32 12.89
N LYS A 131 -12.25 -9.96 11.75
CA LYS A 131 -13.29 -10.99 11.59
C LYS A 131 -12.90 -12.35 12.18
N ILE A 132 -11.61 -12.56 12.45
CA ILE A 132 -11.05 -13.80 13.01
C ILE A 132 -10.09 -13.48 14.15
N SER A 133 -9.78 -14.46 14.99
CA SER A 133 -8.77 -14.31 16.04
C SER A 133 -7.35 -14.35 15.48
N GLY A 134 -6.38 -13.78 16.20
CA GLY A 134 -4.95 -13.85 15.87
C GLY A 134 -4.46 -15.29 15.73
N TYR A 135 -4.98 -16.20 16.58
CA TYR A 135 -4.73 -17.64 16.47
C TYR A 135 -5.15 -18.20 15.11
N VAL A 136 -6.39 -17.96 14.68
CA VAL A 136 -6.90 -18.45 13.40
C VAL A 136 -6.12 -17.84 12.23
N PHE A 137 -5.74 -16.56 12.34
CA PHE A 137 -4.90 -15.91 11.34
C PHE A 137 -3.52 -16.57 11.21
N LEU A 138 -2.78 -16.72 12.32
CA LEU A 138 -1.44 -17.30 12.32
C LEU A 138 -1.45 -18.78 11.89
N HIS A 139 -2.49 -19.53 12.29
CA HIS A 139 -2.69 -20.89 11.81
C HIS A 139 -2.90 -20.96 10.30
N ASN A 140 -3.70 -20.05 9.72
CA ASN A 140 -3.86 -19.99 8.26
C ASN A 140 -2.59 -19.55 7.53
N CYS A 141 -1.80 -18.64 8.13
CA CYS A 141 -0.48 -18.31 7.61
C CYS A 141 0.43 -19.54 7.56
N HIS A 142 0.49 -20.29 8.67
CA HIS A 142 1.28 -21.53 8.77
C HIS A 142 0.85 -22.57 7.74
N LYS A 143 -0.46 -22.77 7.55
CA LYS A 143 -1.00 -23.67 6.52
C LYS A 143 -0.59 -23.23 5.11
N LYS A 144 -0.71 -21.95 4.76
CA LYS A 144 -0.28 -21.41 3.45
C LYS A 144 1.23 -21.63 3.21
N LEU A 145 2.04 -21.39 4.23
CA LEU A 145 3.49 -21.59 4.17
C LEU A 145 3.85 -23.06 3.93
N HIS A 146 3.20 -23.99 4.63
CA HIS A 146 3.38 -25.42 4.39
C HIS A 146 2.99 -25.85 2.97
N LEU A 147 1.86 -25.35 2.45
CA LEU A 147 1.43 -25.65 1.07
C LEU A 147 2.39 -25.09 0.01
N SER A 148 3.19 -24.07 0.34
CA SER A 148 4.20 -23.48 -0.53
C SER A 148 5.62 -23.99 -0.25
N ASN A 149 5.75 -25.11 0.48
CA ASN A 149 7.02 -25.73 0.89
C ASN A 149 7.97 -24.77 1.61
N GLN A 150 7.42 -23.76 2.30
CA GLN A 150 8.19 -22.85 3.14
C GLN A 150 8.37 -23.45 4.53
N ASN A 151 9.59 -23.37 5.06
CA ASN A 151 9.87 -23.79 6.43
C ASN A 151 9.22 -22.80 7.40
N ALA A 152 8.21 -23.25 8.13
CA ALA A 152 7.51 -22.43 9.12
C ALA A 152 7.15 -23.23 10.36
N TYR A 153 7.27 -22.58 11.52
CA TYR A 153 6.98 -23.16 12.82
C TYR A 153 6.00 -22.26 13.57
N PHE A 154 4.86 -22.82 13.95
CA PHE A 154 3.86 -22.13 14.76
C PHE A 154 3.89 -22.68 16.18
N GLU A 155 4.11 -21.80 17.15
CA GLU A 155 4.19 -22.15 18.57
C GLU A 155 3.35 -21.18 19.43
N LYS A 156 2.87 -21.68 20.56
CA LYS A 156 2.33 -20.86 21.65
C LYS A 156 3.29 -21.00 22.83
N ASN A 157 3.82 -19.88 23.31
CA ASN A 157 4.70 -19.85 24.47
C ASN A 157 4.17 -18.88 25.54
N ASN A 158 4.90 -18.71 26.65
CA ASN A 158 4.49 -17.83 27.76
C ASN A 158 4.35 -16.35 27.37
N ARG A 159 4.89 -15.95 26.21
CA ARG A 159 4.80 -14.58 25.67
C ARG A 159 3.67 -14.39 24.65
N GLY A 160 2.99 -15.48 24.26
CA GLY A 160 1.88 -15.43 23.31
C GLY A 160 2.09 -16.36 22.11
N LEU A 161 1.31 -16.11 21.06
CA LEU A 161 1.42 -16.84 19.80
C LEU A 161 2.59 -16.32 18.96
N MET A 162 3.31 -17.24 18.32
CA MET A 162 4.45 -16.91 17.45
C MET A 162 4.51 -17.83 16.25
N LEU A 163 4.61 -17.24 15.07
CA LEU A 163 4.94 -17.89 13.81
C LEU A 163 6.36 -17.49 13.41
N LYS A 164 7.24 -18.48 13.25
CA LYS A 164 8.61 -18.31 12.72
C LYS A 164 8.62 -18.80 11.28
N ILE A 165 9.21 -18.04 10.37
CA ILE A 165 9.29 -18.36 8.95
C ILE A 165 10.75 -18.30 8.51
N GLY A 166 11.20 -19.34 7.81
CA GLY A 166 12.57 -19.54 7.40
C GLY A 166 13.46 -20.13 8.50
N ASN A 167 14.77 -20.13 8.26
CA ASN A 167 15.76 -20.65 9.20
C ASN A 167 16.57 -19.48 9.80
N ARG A 168 16.85 -19.47 11.10
CA ARG A 168 17.71 -18.43 11.71
C ARG A 168 19.14 -18.37 11.13
N ARG A 169 19.56 -19.40 10.41
CA ARG A 169 20.84 -19.46 9.70
C ARG A 169 20.76 -18.92 8.27
N SER A 170 19.59 -18.71 7.67
CA SER A 170 19.50 -18.12 6.32
C SER A 170 19.78 -16.62 6.36
N ASP A 171 19.90 -16.02 5.17
CA ASP A 171 20.09 -14.57 5.00
C ASP A 171 18.86 -13.79 5.45
N GLN A 172 17.71 -14.47 5.52
CA GLN A 172 16.44 -13.91 5.92
C GLN A 172 15.74 -14.88 6.87
N HIS A 173 15.16 -14.33 7.92
CA HIS A 173 14.31 -15.03 8.87
C HIS A 173 13.24 -14.05 9.31
N SER A 174 12.03 -14.51 9.57
CA SER A 174 10.96 -13.61 10.00
C SER A 174 10.11 -14.21 11.09
N ARG A 175 9.50 -13.34 11.87
CA ARG A 175 8.63 -13.70 12.98
C ARG A 175 7.36 -12.89 12.91
N ILE A 176 6.24 -13.53 13.19
CA ILE A 176 4.97 -12.85 13.44
C ILE A 176 4.49 -13.28 14.81
N TYR A 177 4.38 -12.35 15.74
CA TYR A 177 4.07 -12.69 17.13
C TYR A 177 3.19 -11.67 17.81
N GLU A 178 2.46 -12.14 18.80
CA GLU A 178 1.64 -11.28 19.66
C GLU A 178 2.54 -10.61 20.70
N GLU A 179 2.36 -9.30 20.86
CA GLU A 179 2.91 -8.52 21.96
C GLU A 179 1.81 -7.60 22.48
N MET A 180 1.33 -7.87 23.70
CA MET A 180 0.18 -7.17 24.29
C MET A 180 -1.04 -7.20 23.35
N ASN A 181 -1.55 -6.03 22.94
CA ASN A 181 -2.68 -5.88 22.01
C ASN A 181 -2.24 -5.67 20.56
N THR A 182 -1.00 -6.02 20.22
CA THR A 182 -0.44 -5.85 18.88
C THR A 182 0.06 -7.16 18.29
N LEU A 183 0.02 -7.25 16.97
CA LEU A 183 0.69 -8.29 16.19
C LEU A 183 1.91 -7.66 15.51
N ARG A 184 3.10 -8.15 15.82
CA ARG A 184 4.37 -7.65 15.30
C ARG A 184 4.85 -8.52 14.16
N PHE A 185 5.26 -7.87 13.07
CA PHE A 185 5.84 -8.48 11.88
C PHE A 185 7.30 -8.07 11.84
N GLU A 186 8.20 -9.01 12.08
CA GLU A 186 9.64 -8.78 12.12
C GLU A 186 10.32 -9.49 10.96
N LEU A 187 11.18 -8.78 10.24
CA LEU A 187 12.04 -9.33 9.21
C LEU A 187 13.50 -9.09 9.59
N GLU A 188 14.20 -10.19 9.85
CA GLU A 188 15.62 -10.24 10.13
C GLU A 188 16.40 -10.43 8.83
N MET A 189 17.27 -9.48 8.49
CA MET A 189 18.08 -9.47 7.27
C MET A 189 19.57 -9.56 7.60
N LYS A 190 20.27 -10.54 7.02
CA LYS A 190 21.62 -10.94 7.40
C LYS A 190 22.51 -11.20 6.19
N LYS A 191 23.81 -11.42 6.46
CA LYS A 191 24.79 -11.99 5.51
C LYS A 191 24.85 -11.23 4.17
N THR A 192 24.94 -11.93 3.04
CA THR A 192 25.09 -11.36 1.70
C THR A 192 23.95 -10.40 1.35
N PHE A 193 22.73 -10.68 1.81
CA PHE A 193 21.60 -9.79 1.58
C PHE A 193 21.82 -8.42 2.19
N ILE A 194 22.21 -8.33 3.47
CA ILE A 194 22.36 -7.03 4.13
C ILE A 194 23.69 -6.34 3.78
N LYS A 195 24.74 -7.11 3.49
CA LYS A 195 26.07 -6.61 3.12
C LYS A 195 26.04 -5.64 1.93
N LYS A 196 25.20 -5.89 0.92
CA LYS A 196 25.09 -5.01 -0.26
C LYS A 196 24.53 -3.61 0.06
N TYR A 197 23.99 -3.41 1.25
CA TYR A 197 23.47 -2.12 1.73
C TYR A 197 24.43 -1.41 2.68
N HIS A 198 25.58 -2.01 3.00
CA HIS A 198 26.56 -1.44 3.92
C HIS A 198 27.03 -0.05 3.49
N THR A 199 27.44 0.09 2.22
CA THR A 199 27.89 1.37 1.65
C THR A 199 26.82 2.45 1.76
N LEU A 200 25.55 2.13 1.45
CA LEU A 200 24.45 3.09 1.57
C LEU A 200 24.26 3.60 3.00
N LEU A 201 24.48 2.75 4.01
CA LEU A 201 24.38 3.15 5.41
C LEU A 201 25.54 4.06 5.84
N VAL A 202 26.78 3.66 5.51
CA VAL A 202 28.00 4.37 5.92
C VAL A 202 28.15 5.71 5.21
N GLU A 203 27.80 5.78 3.93
CA GLU A 203 27.81 7.03 3.15
C GLU A 203 26.59 7.93 3.43
N ASN A 204 25.70 7.52 4.34
CA ASN A 204 24.48 8.24 4.70
C ASN A 204 23.52 8.45 3.50
N CYS A 205 23.53 7.52 2.53
CA CYS A 205 22.59 7.44 1.41
C CYS A 205 21.26 6.82 1.87
N LEU A 206 20.67 7.38 2.93
CA LEU A 206 19.57 6.76 3.67
C LEU A 206 18.26 6.70 2.87
N ASP A 207 17.98 7.68 2.01
CA ASP A 207 16.78 7.67 1.17
C ASP A 207 16.72 6.41 0.29
N GLU A 208 17.85 6.01 -0.29
CA GLU A 208 17.93 4.80 -1.11
C GLU A 208 17.93 3.52 -0.25
N LEU A 209 18.64 3.53 0.88
CA LEU A 209 18.66 2.43 1.84
C LEU A 209 17.25 2.09 2.33
N GLU A 210 16.56 3.09 2.90
CA GLU A 210 15.22 2.94 3.46
C GLU A 210 14.23 2.51 2.40
N HIS A 211 14.31 3.07 1.19
CA HIS A 211 13.47 2.66 0.07
C HIS A 211 13.63 1.19 -0.29
N LYS A 212 14.87 0.73 -0.46
CA LYS A 212 15.14 -0.66 -0.83
C LYS A 212 14.76 -1.64 0.27
N LEU A 213 15.05 -1.32 1.53
CA LEU A 213 14.74 -2.19 2.66
C LEU A 213 13.23 -2.23 2.97
N SER A 214 12.54 -1.10 2.90
CA SER A 214 11.08 -1.04 3.08
C SER A 214 10.35 -1.79 1.97
N SER A 215 10.72 -1.54 0.71
CA SER A 215 10.14 -2.26 -0.43
C SER A 215 10.36 -3.77 -0.31
N HIS A 216 11.55 -4.18 0.12
CA HIS A 216 11.85 -5.59 0.37
C HIS A 216 10.97 -6.18 1.48
N PHE A 217 10.83 -5.48 2.61
CA PHE A 217 9.99 -5.88 3.73
C PHE A 217 8.53 -6.14 3.30
N LEU A 218 7.95 -5.18 2.58
CA LEU A 218 6.58 -5.26 2.11
C LEU A 218 6.39 -6.42 1.12
N ILE A 219 7.26 -6.52 0.11
CA ILE A 219 7.21 -7.59 -0.89
C ILE A 219 7.39 -8.97 -0.26
N TYR A 220 8.31 -9.09 0.71
CA TYR A 220 8.60 -10.34 1.41
C TYR A 220 7.34 -10.88 2.12
N PHE A 221 6.70 -10.06 2.96
CA PHE A 221 5.47 -10.49 3.64
C PHE A 221 4.30 -10.63 2.67
N GLY A 222 4.22 -9.79 1.65
CA GLY A 222 3.18 -9.84 0.62
C GLY A 222 3.12 -11.17 -0.13
N LYS A 223 4.28 -11.77 -0.39
CA LYS A 223 4.38 -13.08 -1.05
C LYS A 223 4.01 -14.24 -0.13
N LEU A 224 4.35 -14.14 1.15
CA LEU A 224 4.22 -15.24 2.11
C LEU A 224 2.83 -15.34 2.75
N LEU A 225 2.20 -14.20 3.07
CA LEU A 225 1.02 -14.17 3.92
C LEU A 225 -0.31 -14.26 3.15
N PRO A 226 -1.36 -14.86 3.73
CA PRO A 226 -2.72 -14.80 3.19
C PRO A 226 -3.27 -13.37 3.31
N LEU A 227 -3.37 -12.68 2.17
CA LEU A 227 -3.72 -11.26 2.09
C LEU A 227 -5.22 -11.01 2.24
N GLU A 228 -6.05 -12.04 2.25
CA GLU A 228 -7.50 -11.95 2.42
C GLU A 228 -7.93 -11.60 3.86
N PHE A 229 -7.04 -11.72 4.85
CA PHE A 229 -7.37 -11.46 6.25
C PHE A 229 -7.08 -10.01 6.67
N SER A 230 -7.90 -9.50 7.59
CA SER A 230 -7.78 -8.13 8.11
C SER A 230 -6.45 -7.83 8.82
N TYR A 231 -5.73 -8.84 9.32
CA TYR A 231 -4.44 -8.66 10.00
C TYR A 231 -3.31 -8.15 9.09
N VAL A 232 -3.54 -8.11 7.78
CA VAL A 232 -2.58 -7.60 6.78
C VAL A 232 -3.19 -6.50 5.90
N ASP A 233 -4.23 -5.83 6.40
CA ASP A 233 -4.85 -4.64 5.79
C ASP A 233 -3.83 -3.53 5.48
N TRP A 234 -2.97 -3.24 6.46
CA TRP A 234 -1.86 -2.29 6.34
C TRP A 234 -0.90 -2.65 5.19
N LEU A 235 -0.66 -3.94 4.99
CA LEU A 235 0.27 -4.45 3.99
C LEU A 235 -0.35 -4.32 2.59
N ILE A 236 -1.64 -4.61 2.46
CA ILE A 236 -2.37 -4.45 1.19
C ILE A 236 -2.33 -3.00 0.71
N LEU A 237 -2.57 -2.04 1.61
CA LEU A 237 -2.52 -0.60 1.29
C LEU A 237 -1.17 -0.18 0.70
N LYS A 238 -0.08 -0.76 1.23
CA LYS A 238 1.31 -0.44 0.84
C LYS A 238 1.77 -1.21 -0.39
N LEU A 239 1.22 -2.40 -0.63
CA LEU A 239 1.54 -3.21 -1.81
C LEU A 239 0.86 -2.72 -3.09
N ARG A 240 -0.35 -2.14 -3.01
CA ARG A 240 -1.06 -1.60 -4.18
C ARG A 240 -0.26 -0.60 -5.02
N PRO A 241 0.43 0.39 -4.43
CA PRO A 241 1.33 1.27 -5.16
C PRO A 241 2.50 0.56 -5.86
N ILE A 242 3.02 -0.51 -5.25
CA ILE A 242 4.26 -1.20 -5.65
C ILE A 242 3.99 -2.32 -6.68
N ARG A 243 2.75 -2.83 -6.74
CA ARG A 243 2.39 -3.96 -7.60
C ARG A 243 2.70 -3.68 -9.07
N LYS A 244 3.04 -4.74 -9.81
CA LYS A 244 3.09 -4.66 -11.28
C LYS A 244 1.66 -4.47 -11.79
N GLN A 245 1.38 -3.30 -12.36
CA GLN A 245 0.06 -3.01 -12.90
C GLN A 245 -0.02 -3.43 -14.37
N PRO A 246 -1.09 -4.14 -14.78
CA PRO A 246 -1.32 -4.39 -16.19
C PRO A 246 -1.54 -3.05 -16.90
N THR A 247 -0.91 -2.88 -18.06
CA THR A 247 -1.05 -1.67 -18.87
C THR A 247 -2.49 -1.58 -19.39
N LEU A 248 -3.28 -0.68 -18.83
CA LEU A 248 -4.63 -0.37 -19.30
C LEU A 248 -4.54 0.82 -20.26
N GLN A 249 -4.94 0.62 -21.53
CA GLN A 249 -5.00 1.72 -22.52
C GLN A 249 -6.04 2.78 -22.13
N SER A 250 -7.12 2.39 -21.43
CA SER A 250 -8.11 3.29 -20.86
C SER A 250 -8.57 2.74 -19.50
N GLY A 251 -8.29 3.49 -18.44
CA GLY A 251 -8.60 3.09 -17.08
C GLY A 251 -8.54 4.27 -16.14
N PHE A 252 -9.21 4.15 -14.99
CA PHE A 252 -9.23 5.19 -13.97
C PHE A 252 -8.87 4.62 -12.60
N HIS A 253 -8.31 5.48 -11.77
CA HIS A 253 -7.96 5.18 -10.39
C HIS A 253 -9.22 5.15 -9.51
N SER A 254 -9.30 4.18 -8.60
CA SER A 254 -10.43 4.07 -7.66
C SER A 254 -10.37 5.09 -6.52
N ASP A 255 -9.25 5.75 -6.28
CA ASP A 255 -9.05 6.49 -5.01
C ASP A 255 -9.87 7.77 -4.91
N TYR A 256 -10.41 8.27 -6.04
CA TYR A 256 -11.39 9.37 -6.07
C TYR A 256 -12.66 9.09 -5.26
N LEU A 257 -12.85 7.85 -4.78
CA LEU A 257 -14.09 7.35 -4.18
C LEU A 257 -14.06 7.23 -2.66
N ASN A 258 -12.95 7.57 -2.01
CA ASN A 258 -12.91 7.65 -0.56
C ASN A 258 -13.71 8.88 -0.09
N SER A 259 -14.99 8.64 0.23
CA SER A 259 -15.97 9.40 1.05
C SER A 259 -16.13 10.92 0.95
N GLU A 260 -15.27 11.65 0.25
CA GLU A 260 -15.25 13.12 0.28
C GLU A 260 -15.93 13.76 -0.93
N ILE A 261 -16.02 13.05 -2.06
CA ILE A 261 -16.77 13.53 -3.22
C ILE A 261 -18.26 13.24 -3.02
N LYS A 262 -18.97 14.16 -2.37
CA LYS A 262 -20.43 14.16 -2.26
C LYS A 262 -21.06 14.62 -3.57
N MET A 263 -21.26 13.68 -4.49
CA MET A 263 -21.86 14.00 -5.79
C MET A 263 -22.89 12.94 -6.19
N ASN A 264 -23.91 13.39 -6.93
CA ASN A 264 -24.88 12.48 -7.54
C ASN A 264 -24.18 11.50 -8.50
N ALA A 265 -24.73 10.29 -8.61
CA ALA A 265 -24.18 9.20 -9.41
C ALA A 265 -23.76 9.58 -10.84
N ARG A 266 -24.54 10.43 -11.52
CA ARG A 266 -24.30 10.78 -12.93
C ARG A 266 -23.17 11.80 -13.12
N PRO A 267 -23.17 12.96 -12.44
CA PRO A 267 -22.02 13.87 -12.47
C PRO A 267 -20.72 13.19 -12.01
N PHE A 268 -20.77 12.26 -11.05
CA PHE A 268 -19.62 11.45 -10.64
C PHE A 268 -19.04 10.59 -11.76
N VAL A 269 -19.89 9.92 -12.52
CA VAL A 269 -19.45 9.13 -13.67
C VAL A 269 -18.88 10.01 -14.78
N ASN A 270 -19.49 11.17 -15.03
CA ASN A 270 -18.95 12.13 -16.00
C ASN A 270 -17.57 12.66 -15.57
N LEU A 271 -17.34 12.90 -14.27
CA LEU A 271 -16.02 13.26 -13.74
C LEU A 271 -14.99 12.16 -14.00
N LEU A 272 -15.31 10.90 -13.70
CA LEU A 272 -14.41 9.78 -13.98
C LEU A 272 -14.06 9.68 -15.47
N GLN A 273 -15.05 9.83 -16.36
CA GLN A 273 -14.82 9.86 -17.80
C GLN A 273 -13.93 11.03 -18.22
N PHE A 274 -14.14 12.22 -17.63
CA PHE A 274 -13.32 13.39 -17.91
C PHE A 274 -11.87 13.19 -17.46
N LEU A 275 -11.62 12.65 -16.26
CA LEU A 275 -10.27 12.38 -15.78
C LEU A 275 -9.55 11.35 -16.67
N ASN A 276 -10.25 10.28 -17.08
CA ASN A 276 -9.71 9.26 -18.00
C ASN A 276 -9.42 9.82 -19.40
N TYR A 277 -10.22 10.78 -19.86
CA TYR A 277 -9.95 11.50 -21.12
C TYR A 277 -8.74 12.43 -20.99
N ALA A 278 -8.73 13.25 -19.94
CA ALA A 278 -7.76 14.30 -19.68
C ALA A 278 -6.34 13.78 -19.44
N GLN A 279 -6.17 12.59 -18.84
CA GLN A 279 -4.84 12.02 -18.59
C GLN A 279 -4.04 11.72 -19.87
N ASN A 280 -4.72 11.62 -21.02
CA ASN A 280 -4.11 11.33 -22.33
C ASN A 280 -3.91 12.59 -23.18
N LEU A 281 -4.22 13.77 -22.66
CA LEU A 281 -4.05 15.04 -23.36
C LEU A 281 -2.73 15.72 -22.99
N ASN A 282 -2.25 16.58 -23.89
CA ASN A 282 -1.23 17.57 -23.54
C ASN A 282 -1.83 18.59 -22.56
N TYR A 283 -1.02 19.08 -21.63
CA TYR A 283 -1.43 20.05 -20.64
C TYR A 283 -0.31 21.04 -20.29
N GLU A 284 -0.73 22.21 -19.81
CA GLU A 284 0.13 23.19 -19.15
C GLU A 284 -0.01 23.02 -17.63
N ILE A 285 0.98 23.44 -16.84
CA ILE A 285 0.92 23.42 -15.38
C ILE A 285 1.03 24.86 -14.87
N ASP A 286 0.20 25.18 -13.88
CA ASP A 286 0.33 26.39 -13.07
C ASP A 286 0.07 26.07 -11.59
N THR A 287 0.35 27.03 -10.71
CA THR A 287 0.30 26.84 -9.26
C THR A 287 -0.55 27.87 -8.56
N LEU A 288 -1.35 27.39 -7.59
CA LEU A 288 -1.97 28.23 -6.57
C LEU A 288 -1.30 27.93 -5.23
N GLY A 289 -0.34 28.76 -4.83
CA GLY A 289 0.52 28.49 -3.67
C GLY A 289 1.36 27.22 -3.88
N LYS A 290 1.21 26.22 -3.00
CA LYS A 290 1.88 24.92 -3.12
C LYS A 290 1.11 23.90 -3.97
N VAL A 291 -0.07 24.27 -4.47
CA VAL A 291 -0.97 23.37 -5.20
C VAL A 291 -0.71 23.51 -6.70
N ARG A 292 -0.49 22.39 -7.40
CA ARG A 292 -0.37 22.38 -8.85
C ARG A 292 -1.72 22.10 -9.49
N TYR A 293 -1.98 22.78 -10.60
CA TYR A 293 -3.13 22.57 -11.46
C TYR A 293 -2.64 22.34 -12.89
N ARG A 294 -3.24 21.36 -13.58
CA ARG A 294 -3.06 21.20 -15.02
C ARG A 294 -4.17 21.90 -15.79
N LYS A 295 -3.81 22.57 -16.87
CA LYS A 295 -4.74 23.08 -17.87
C LYS A 295 -4.78 22.14 -19.06
N VAL A 296 -5.90 21.47 -19.27
CA VAL A 296 -6.13 20.64 -20.47
C VAL A 296 -6.94 21.41 -21.49
N ARG A 297 -6.51 21.36 -22.76
CA ARG A 297 -7.17 22.02 -23.90
C ARG A 297 -7.65 20.97 -24.90
N PHE A 298 -8.95 20.93 -25.19
CA PHE A 298 -9.55 19.91 -26.06
C PHE A 298 -10.82 20.40 -26.75
N ARG A 299 -11.21 19.75 -27.86
CA ARG A 299 -12.48 20.04 -28.52
C ARG A 299 -13.61 19.37 -27.75
N LEU A 300 -14.65 20.12 -27.37
CA LEU A 300 -15.75 19.59 -26.55
C LEU A 300 -16.46 18.39 -27.21
N ARG A 301 -16.51 18.39 -28.56
CA ARG A 301 -17.03 17.27 -29.35
C ARG A 301 -16.20 15.99 -29.26
N ASP A 302 -14.89 16.09 -29.06
CA ASP A 302 -14.01 14.92 -28.97
C ASP A 302 -14.22 14.22 -27.63
N PHE A 303 -14.42 15.00 -26.55
CA PHE A 303 -14.86 14.45 -25.27
C PHE A 303 -16.25 13.82 -25.34
N LEU A 304 -17.20 14.44 -26.05
CA LEU A 304 -18.52 13.86 -26.26
C LEU A 304 -18.45 12.49 -26.97
N LYS A 305 -17.61 12.38 -28.01
CA LYS A 305 -17.32 11.11 -28.70
C LYS A 305 -16.64 10.09 -27.79
N PHE A 306 -15.74 10.53 -26.93
CA PHE A 306 -15.09 9.66 -25.95
C PHE A 306 -16.11 9.03 -24.99
N GLN A 307 -17.09 9.79 -24.50
CA GLN A 307 -18.13 9.28 -23.61
C GLN A 307 -19.10 8.30 -24.30
N ASP A 308 -19.41 8.56 -25.57
CA ASP A 308 -20.33 7.74 -26.37
C ASP A 308 -19.89 7.76 -27.85
N PRO A 309 -19.11 6.76 -28.30
CA PRO A 309 -18.62 6.72 -29.68
C PRO A 309 -19.72 6.67 -30.74
N SER A 310 -20.95 6.33 -30.35
CA SER A 310 -22.11 6.27 -31.26
C SER A 310 -22.81 7.61 -31.47
N VAL A 311 -22.39 8.67 -30.77
CA VAL A 311 -23.04 9.98 -30.82
C VAL A 311 -22.72 10.73 -32.13
N ASN A 312 -23.73 11.36 -32.72
CA ASN A 312 -23.53 12.26 -33.85
C ASN A 312 -22.86 13.57 -33.39
N ASP A 313 -21.82 13.98 -34.11
CA ASP A 313 -21.01 15.19 -33.95
C ASP A 313 -21.82 16.50 -33.87
N THR A 314 -23.06 16.49 -34.35
CA THR A 314 -23.93 17.67 -34.41
C THR A 314 -24.94 17.76 -33.26
N ASN A 315 -24.89 16.87 -32.26
CA ASN A 315 -25.86 16.85 -31.16
C ASN A 315 -25.70 18.04 -30.19
N ARG A 316 -26.32 19.17 -30.53
CA ARG A 316 -26.26 20.43 -29.77
C ARG A 316 -26.79 20.30 -28.34
N TYR A 317 -27.83 19.49 -28.13
CA TYR A 317 -28.40 19.27 -26.79
C TYR A 317 -27.39 18.61 -25.85
N ARG A 318 -26.67 17.59 -26.32
CA ARG A 318 -25.63 16.94 -25.51
C ARG A 318 -24.43 17.84 -25.27
N LEU A 319 -24.07 18.68 -26.24
CA LEU A 319 -23.02 19.68 -26.06
C LEU A 319 -23.41 20.74 -25.01
N ALA A 320 -24.68 21.16 -24.96
CA ALA A 320 -25.17 22.06 -23.92
C ALA A 320 -25.10 21.40 -22.53
N LYS A 321 -25.54 20.14 -22.40
CA LYS A 321 -25.41 19.37 -21.15
C LYS A 321 -23.98 19.17 -20.67
N LEU A 322 -23.02 19.09 -21.60
CA LEU A 322 -21.61 19.02 -21.23
C LEU A 322 -21.13 20.32 -20.60
N LYS A 323 -21.61 21.48 -21.06
CA LYS A 323 -21.29 22.76 -20.41
C LYS A 323 -21.86 22.83 -19.00
N GLU A 324 -23.15 22.52 -18.86
CA GLU A 324 -23.82 22.45 -17.55
C GLU A 324 -23.05 21.53 -16.58
N PHE A 325 -22.59 20.37 -17.07
CA PHE A 325 -21.75 19.47 -16.28
C PHE A 325 -20.47 20.14 -15.79
N PHE A 326 -19.71 20.84 -16.65
CA PHE A 326 -18.49 21.51 -16.22
C PHE A 326 -18.76 22.68 -15.26
N ASP A 327 -19.89 23.39 -15.44
CA ASP A 327 -20.34 24.43 -14.50
C ASP A 327 -20.66 23.80 -13.12
N GLU A 328 -21.32 22.65 -13.09
CA GLU A 328 -21.59 21.88 -11.86
C GLU A 328 -20.28 21.51 -11.13
N LEU A 329 -19.23 21.08 -11.85
CA LEU A 329 -17.94 20.71 -11.23
C LEU A 329 -17.27 21.88 -10.50
N GLN A 330 -17.42 23.10 -11.00
CA GLN A 330 -16.87 24.31 -10.34
C GLN A 330 -17.61 24.64 -9.04
N SER A 331 -18.89 24.25 -8.93
CA SER A 331 -19.77 24.67 -7.84
C SER A 331 -19.77 23.76 -6.60
N GLY A 332 -19.18 22.56 -6.65
CA GLY A 332 -19.42 21.55 -5.61
C GLY A 332 -18.35 20.50 -5.36
N LEU A 333 -17.17 20.57 -6.00
CA LEU A 333 -16.14 19.54 -5.86
C LEU A 333 -14.91 20.02 -5.13
N TYR A 334 -14.79 19.55 -3.90
CA TYR A 334 -13.63 19.78 -3.05
C TYR A 334 -12.94 18.46 -2.72
N VAL A 335 -11.61 18.44 -2.75
CA VAL A 335 -10.81 17.41 -2.04
C VAL A 335 -10.44 18.01 -0.69
N THR A 336 -10.77 17.33 0.39
CA THR A 336 -10.56 17.83 1.76
C THR A 336 -9.59 16.94 2.52
N LEU A 337 -8.31 17.30 2.54
CA LEU A 337 -7.35 16.57 3.37
C LEU A 337 -7.44 17.06 4.82
N PHE A 338 -7.86 16.18 5.72
CA PHE A 338 -7.78 16.40 7.16
C PHE A 338 -6.72 15.45 7.76
N ARG A 339 -5.74 16.02 8.46
CA ARG A 339 -4.77 15.33 9.32
C ARG A 339 -4.81 15.97 10.70
N ASP A 340 -4.33 15.25 11.71
CA ASP A 340 -4.37 15.71 13.10
C ASP A 340 -3.67 17.07 13.31
N ASP A 341 -2.73 17.44 12.43
CA ASP A 341 -1.94 18.66 12.48
C ASP A 341 -2.25 19.69 11.36
N TYR A 342 -3.10 19.36 10.38
CA TYR A 342 -3.31 20.18 9.20
C TYR A 342 -4.64 19.92 8.48
N TYR A 343 -5.32 21.00 8.07
CA TYR A 343 -6.52 20.96 7.22
C TYR A 343 -6.28 21.65 5.89
N ARG A 344 -6.75 21.03 4.79
CA ARG A 344 -6.72 21.60 3.44
C ARG A 344 -7.98 21.25 2.68
N SER A 345 -8.60 22.26 2.06
CA SER A 345 -9.68 22.07 1.09
C SER A 345 -9.22 22.59 -0.28
N LEU A 346 -9.45 21.81 -1.33
CA LEU A 346 -9.03 22.12 -2.69
C LEU A 346 -10.20 22.05 -3.65
N VAL A 347 -10.43 23.14 -4.40
CA VAL A 347 -11.32 23.09 -5.55
C VAL A 347 -10.68 22.21 -6.62
N ILE A 348 -11.41 21.16 -7.03
CA ILE A 348 -10.91 20.17 -8.02
C ILE A 348 -10.75 20.81 -9.40
N ILE A 349 -11.74 21.60 -9.83
CA ILE A 349 -11.76 22.29 -11.11
C ILE A 349 -12.02 23.77 -10.83
N PRO A 350 -10.97 24.61 -10.70
CA PRO A 350 -11.14 26.01 -10.33
C PRO A 350 -11.66 26.86 -11.50
N GLN A 351 -11.37 26.47 -12.74
CA GLN A 351 -11.68 27.29 -13.91
C GLN A 351 -11.97 26.42 -15.14
N VAL A 352 -13.06 26.76 -15.82
CA VAL A 352 -13.50 26.19 -17.10
C VAL A 352 -13.78 27.34 -18.07
N GLU A 353 -13.26 27.24 -19.29
CA GLU A 353 -13.52 28.21 -20.36
C GLU A 353 -13.90 27.50 -21.64
N PHE A 354 -14.87 28.07 -22.36
CA PHE A 354 -15.27 27.57 -23.68
C PHE A 354 -15.10 28.66 -24.75
N GLU A 355 -14.13 28.47 -25.64
CA GLU A 355 -13.87 29.35 -26.77
C GLU A 355 -14.54 28.80 -28.03
N ARG A 356 -15.22 29.66 -28.79
CA ARG A 356 -15.75 29.26 -30.11
C ARG A 356 -14.68 29.52 -31.17
N CYS A 357 -14.21 28.47 -31.84
CA CYS A 357 -13.29 28.64 -32.97
C CYS A 357 -14.05 29.25 -34.16
N PRO A 358 -13.74 30.48 -34.61
CA PRO A 358 -14.53 31.18 -35.63
C PRO A 358 -14.51 30.46 -36.98
N ARG A 359 -13.37 29.85 -37.33
CA ARG A 359 -13.14 29.22 -38.64
C ARG A 359 -13.72 27.81 -38.75
N GLU A 360 -13.56 27.00 -37.72
CA GLU A 360 -13.91 25.57 -37.75
C GLU A 360 -15.22 25.22 -37.00
N LYS A 361 -15.93 26.23 -36.47
CA LYS A 361 -17.26 26.11 -35.83
C LYS A 361 -17.37 25.08 -34.69
N TYR A 362 -16.27 24.77 -34.00
CA TYR A 362 -16.29 23.94 -32.78
C TYR A 362 -16.03 24.76 -31.52
N LEU A 363 -16.43 24.20 -30.39
CA LEU A 363 -16.12 24.71 -29.05
C LEU A 363 -14.86 24.03 -28.53
N LEU A 364 -13.90 24.85 -28.14
CA LEU A 364 -12.68 24.43 -27.49
C LEU A 364 -12.83 24.68 -26.00
N ALA A 365 -12.56 23.67 -25.19
CA ALA A 365 -12.60 23.74 -23.75
C ALA A 365 -11.18 23.90 -23.21
N ASN A 366 -10.98 24.87 -22.33
CA ASN A 366 -9.82 24.92 -21.44
C ASN A 366 -10.31 24.60 -20.03
N VAL A 367 -9.79 23.53 -19.42
CA VAL A 367 -10.22 23.11 -18.08
C VAL A 367 -8.99 22.98 -17.18
N TRP A 368 -9.00 23.72 -16.08
CA TRP A 368 -8.02 23.56 -15.01
C TRP A 368 -8.47 22.46 -14.05
N VAL A 369 -7.56 21.55 -13.71
CA VAL A 369 -7.82 20.41 -12.83
C VAL A 369 -6.68 20.26 -11.84
N VAL A 370 -6.97 20.02 -10.56
CA VAL A 370 -5.92 19.80 -9.56
C VAL A 370 -5.06 18.60 -9.93
N GLU A 371 -3.74 18.82 -9.94
CA GLU A 371 -2.76 17.87 -10.45
C GLU A 371 -2.77 16.56 -9.65
N ASP A 372 -3.00 16.67 -8.34
CA ASP A 372 -3.00 15.56 -7.39
C ASP A 372 -3.98 14.43 -7.77
N LEU A 373 -5.06 14.74 -8.52
CA LEU A 373 -5.98 13.72 -9.03
C LEU A 373 -5.27 12.68 -9.92
N PHE A 374 -4.24 13.09 -10.67
CA PHE A 374 -3.58 12.20 -11.62
C PHE A 374 -2.40 11.41 -11.02
N TYR A 375 -2.08 11.64 -9.74
CA TYR A 375 -0.97 10.99 -9.04
C TYR A 375 -1.40 10.24 -7.78
N TYR A 376 -2.68 9.89 -7.65
CA TYR A 376 -3.13 9.08 -6.52
C TYR A 376 -2.32 7.79 -6.39
N GLN A 377 -1.85 7.56 -5.18
CA GLN A 377 -0.78 6.59 -4.91
C GLN A 377 -1.29 5.21 -4.50
N HIS A 378 -2.56 5.04 -4.13
CA HIS A 378 -3.13 3.77 -3.67
C HIS A 378 -4.12 3.05 -4.62
N PRO A 379 -4.07 3.21 -5.96
CA PRO A 379 -5.26 2.92 -6.73
C PRO A 379 -5.43 1.44 -7.06
N PHE A 380 -6.66 0.97 -6.83
CA PHE A 380 -7.21 -0.03 -7.71
C PHE A 380 -7.48 0.62 -9.07
N ILE A 381 -6.79 0.16 -10.14
CA ILE A 381 -7.08 0.65 -11.49
C ILE A 381 -8.22 -0.17 -12.06
N LEU A 382 -9.27 0.53 -12.48
CA LEU A 382 -10.44 -0.05 -13.10
C LEU A 382 -10.38 0.18 -14.61
N PRO A 383 -10.77 -0.80 -15.44
CA PRO A 383 -11.04 -0.57 -16.85
C PRO A 383 -12.14 0.49 -17.01
N ASP A 384 -12.14 1.19 -18.14
CA ASP A 384 -13.22 2.13 -18.41
C ASP A 384 -14.55 1.40 -18.67
N PHE A 385 -15.39 1.32 -17.63
CA PHE A 385 -16.72 0.72 -17.71
C PHE A 385 -17.77 1.64 -18.34
N PHE A 386 -17.41 2.88 -18.68
CA PHE A 386 -18.35 3.96 -18.95
C PHE A 386 -18.35 4.46 -20.40
N GLN A 387 -17.49 3.95 -21.29
CA GLN A 387 -17.48 4.29 -22.74
C GLN A 387 -18.66 3.70 -23.53
N GLN A 388 -19.88 3.93 -23.04
CA GLN A 388 -21.12 3.54 -23.70
C GLN A 388 -22.31 4.24 -23.06
N LYS A 389 -23.43 4.31 -23.79
CA LYS A 389 -24.70 4.74 -23.22
C LYS A 389 -25.22 3.73 -22.18
N LEU A 390 -25.21 4.12 -20.91
CA LEU A 390 -25.68 3.27 -19.80
C LEU A 390 -27.14 3.55 -19.42
N THR A 391 -27.88 2.48 -19.15
CA THR A 391 -29.18 2.55 -18.47
C THR A 391 -28.98 2.86 -16.98
N LYS A 392 -30.05 3.28 -16.29
CA LYS A 392 -30.02 3.53 -14.82
C LYS A 392 -29.44 2.33 -14.06
N ASN A 393 -29.94 1.12 -14.31
CA ASN A 393 -29.47 -0.08 -13.60
C ASN A 393 -28.00 -0.41 -13.92
N LYS A 394 -27.58 -0.29 -15.19
CA LYS A 394 -26.19 -0.51 -15.59
C LYS A 394 -25.23 0.47 -14.92
N LEU A 395 -25.66 1.71 -14.72
CA LEU A 395 -24.92 2.74 -14.00
C LEU A 395 -24.79 2.38 -12.51
N THR A 396 -25.91 2.04 -11.86
CA THR A 396 -25.95 1.64 -10.45
C THR A 396 -25.06 0.43 -10.17
N VAL A 397 -25.07 -0.58 -11.05
CA VAL A 397 -24.22 -1.78 -10.93
C VAL A 397 -22.74 -1.42 -10.99
N ARG A 398 -22.32 -0.58 -11.95
CA ARG A 398 -20.91 -0.14 -12.08
C ARG A 398 -20.47 0.65 -10.86
N LEU A 399 -21.28 1.60 -10.40
CA LEU A 399 -20.98 2.37 -9.20
C LEU A 399 -20.85 1.49 -7.97
N LYS A 400 -21.72 0.48 -7.82
CA LYS A 400 -21.62 -0.46 -6.72
C LYS A 400 -20.34 -1.28 -6.79
N LEU A 401 -19.97 -1.76 -7.98
CA LEU A 401 -18.72 -2.50 -8.18
C LEU A 401 -17.52 -1.63 -7.81
N ILE A 402 -17.47 -0.41 -8.31
CA ILE A 402 -16.43 0.57 -8.01
C ILE A 402 -16.30 0.77 -6.49
N GLN A 403 -17.41 1.04 -5.80
CA GLN A 403 -17.44 1.20 -4.34
C GLN A 403 -16.91 -0.04 -3.59
N ILE A 404 -17.16 -1.24 -4.10
CA ILE A 404 -16.65 -2.47 -3.48
C ILE A 404 -15.13 -2.56 -3.68
N PHE A 405 -14.64 -2.24 -4.88
CA PHE A 405 -13.23 -2.35 -5.22
C PHE A 405 -12.35 -1.27 -4.57
N THR A 406 -12.94 -0.16 -4.10
CA THR A 406 -12.23 0.86 -3.32
C THR A 406 -11.93 0.44 -1.88
N SER A 407 -12.59 -0.61 -1.38
CA SER A 407 -12.32 -1.13 -0.04
C SER A 407 -10.90 -1.68 0.12
N ILE A 408 -10.38 -1.66 1.35
CA ILE A 408 -9.02 -2.12 1.67
C ILE A 408 -8.85 -3.62 1.41
N SER A 409 -9.81 -4.44 1.82
CA SER A 409 -9.78 -5.90 1.65
C SER A 409 -9.57 -6.32 0.19
N ILE A 410 -8.70 -7.29 -0.08
CA ILE A 410 -8.65 -7.92 -1.42
C ILE A 410 -9.86 -8.81 -1.67
N GLU A 411 -10.47 -9.35 -0.61
CA GLU A 411 -11.74 -10.07 -0.69
C GLU A 411 -12.86 -9.05 -0.93
N LYS A 412 -13.47 -9.11 -2.11
CA LYS A 412 -14.53 -8.21 -2.55
C LYS A 412 -15.86 -8.95 -2.50
N ILE A 413 -16.71 -8.58 -1.54
CA ILE A 413 -18.02 -9.19 -1.35
C ILE A 413 -19.10 -8.36 -2.08
N ILE A 414 -19.81 -9.00 -2.99
CA ILE A 414 -20.94 -8.44 -3.73
C ILE A 414 -22.22 -9.09 -3.18
N ASP A 415 -22.90 -8.40 -2.25
CA ASP A 415 -24.21 -8.82 -1.72
C ASP A 415 -25.33 -8.39 -2.68
N ILE A 416 -25.76 -9.34 -3.53
CA ILE A 416 -26.80 -9.13 -4.54
C ILE A 416 -28.18 -8.96 -3.90
N LYS A 417 -28.45 -9.70 -2.82
CA LYS A 417 -29.71 -9.61 -2.09
C LYS A 417 -29.88 -8.21 -1.51
N SER A 418 -28.90 -7.73 -0.73
CA SER A 418 -28.90 -6.37 -0.18
C SER A 418 -28.96 -5.31 -1.28
N PHE A 419 -28.21 -5.50 -2.37
CA PHE A 419 -28.24 -4.60 -3.51
C PHE A 419 -29.66 -4.46 -4.11
N PHE A 420 -30.43 -5.54 -4.25
CA PHE A 420 -31.80 -5.45 -4.73
C PHE A 420 -32.74 -4.72 -3.76
N HIS A 421 -32.54 -4.85 -2.45
CA HIS A 421 -33.33 -4.13 -1.45
C HIS A 421 -33.03 -2.62 -1.44
N SER A 422 -31.90 -2.19 -1.97
CA SER A 422 -31.54 -0.76 -2.08
C SER A 422 -32.34 0.00 -3.15
N TYR A 423 -33.11 -0.69 -4.00
CA TYR A 423 -33.95 -0.03 -5.01
C TYR A 423 -35.24 0.51 -4.39
N SER A 424 -35.58 1.76 -4.74
CA SER A 424 -36.81 2.43 -4.26
C SER A 424 -38.11 1.76 -4.72
N SER A 425 -38.06 0.97 -5.79
CA SER A 425 -39.21 0.25 -6.36
C SER A 425 -38.86 -1.23 -6.53
N ALA A 426 -39.82 -2.12 -6.28
CA ALA A 426 -39.63 -3.55 -6.43
C ALA A 426 -39.19 -3.92 -7.85
N LEU A 427 -38.07 -4.63 -7.97
CA LEU A 427 -37.56 -5.12 -9.25
C LEU A 427 -38.28 -6.39 -9.67
N ASN A 428 -38.73 -6.45 -10.92
CA ASN A 428 -39.28 -7.68 -11.49
C ASN A 428 -38.18 -8.70 -11.81
N ASN A 429 -38.56 -9.96 -12.08
CA ASN A 429 -37.61 -11.05 -12.31
C ASN A 429 -36.72 -10.83 -13.55
N GLN A 430 -37.24 -10.20 -14.60
CA GLN A 430 -36.47 -9.88 -15.80
C GLN A 430 -35.40 -8.82 -15.53
N GLN A 431 -35.72 -7.80 -14.74
CA GLN A 431 -34.78 -6.76 -14.29
C GLN A 431 -33.69 -7.35 -13.40
N LYS A 432 -34.05 -8.18 -12.41
CA LYS A 432 -33.08 -8.87 -11.54
C LYS A 432 -32.13 -9.74 -12.35
N THR A 433 -32.65 -10.49 -13.32
CA THR A 433 -31.85 -11.31 -14.24
C THR A 433 -30.86 -10.45 -15.04
N LYS A 434 -31.31 -9.30 -15.56
CA LYS A 434 -30.44 -8.38 -16.32
C LYS A 434 -29.34 -7.78 -15.45
N ILE A 435 -29.67 -7.33 -14.22
CA ILE A 435 -28.70 -6.78 -13.28
C ILE A 435 -27.62 -7.82 -12.92
N LYS A 436 -28.02 -9.07 -12.66
CA LYS A 436 -27.08 -10.17 -12.39
C LYS A 436 -26.13 -10.40 -13.56
N ARG A 437 -26.63 -10.39 -14.80
CA ARG A 437 -25.78 -10.47 -16.00
C ARG A 437 -24.81 -9.29 -16.09
N ASP A 438 -25.28 -8.07 -15.79
CA ASP A 438 -24.41 -6.89 -15.80
C ASP A 438 -23.26 -7.03 -14.78
N PHE A 439 -23.49 -7.61 -13.59
CA PHE A 439 -22.41 -7.91 -12.64
C PHE A 439 -21.43 -8.94 -13.19
N ILE A 440 -21.93 -10.08 -13.69
CA ILE A 440 -21.09 -11.16 -14.22
C ILE A 440 -20.19 -10.63 -15.35
N GLN A 441 -20.74 -9.86 -16.29
CA GLN A 441 -19.98 -9.25 -17.38
C GLN A 441 -18.86 -8.32 -16.90
N LEU A 442 -19.08 -7.56 -15.82
CA LEU A 442 -18.03 -6.71 -15.28
C LEU A 442 -16.92 -7.53 -14.60
N ILE A 443 -17.28 -8.64 -13.94
CA ILE A 443 -16.30 -9.57 -13.37
C ILE A 443 -15.45 -10.22 -14.47
N GLU A 444 -16.06 -10.67 -15.57
CA GLU A 444 -15.35 -11.19 -16.74
C GLU A 444 -14.36 -10.16 -17.32
N VAL A 445 -14.74 -8.88 -17.37
CA VAL A 445 -13.84 -7.80 -17.81
C VAL A 445 -12.67 -7.61 -16.84
N LEU A 446 -12.90 -7.65 -15.53
CA LEU A 446 -11.83 -7.56 -14.54
C LEU A 446 -10.87 -8.75 -14.62
N GLU A 447 -11.39 -9.96 -14.81
CA GLU A 447 -10.60 -11.18 -14.99
C GLU A 447 -9.75 -11.11 -16.26
N LYS A 448 -10.33 -10.68 -17.39
CA LYS A 448 -9.62 -10.48 -18.66
C LYS A 448 -8.42 -9.53 -18.53
N HIS A 449 -8.56 -8.48 -17.72
CA HIS A 449 -7.48 -7.53 -17.44
C HIS A 449 -6.54 -8.00 -16.31
N GLN A 450 -6.72 -9.22 -15.81
CA GLN A 450 -5.95 -9.79 -14.70
C GLN A 450 -5.99 -8.94 -13.42
N LEU A 451 -7.11 -8.27 -13.16
CA LEU A 451 -7.30 -7.44 -11.97
C LEU A 451 -7.86 -8.22 -10.79
N ILE A 452 -8.41 -9.40 -11.04
CA ILE A 452 -8.90 -10.35 -10.05
C ILE A 452 -8.33 -11.75 -10.30
N GLU A 453 -8.36 -12.59 -9.28
CA GLU A 453 -8.09 -14.01 -9.42
C GLU A 453 -9.27 -14.77 -10.04
N SER A 454 -8.97 -15.81 -10.82
CA SER A 454 -9.94 -16.75 -11.40
C SER A 454 -10.47 -17.74 -10.34
N LYS A 455 -10.95 -17.22 -9.21
CA LYS A 455 -11.55 -18.00 -8.13
C LYS A 455 -12.74 -17.25 -7.54
N TYR A 456 -13.81 -18.00 -7.28
CA TYR A 456 -15.10 -17.43 -6.90
C TYR A 456 -15.70 -18.16 -5.72
N LYS A 457 -16.43 -17.42 -4.88
CA LYS A 457 -17.38 -18.01 -3.93
C LYS A 457 -18.76 -17.44 -4.15
N ILE A 458 -19.80 -18.26 -4.01
CA ILE A 458 -21.19 -17.81 -3.94
C ILE A 458 -21.63 -17.72 -2.49
N ILE A 459 -22.57 -16.81 -2.21
CA ILE A 459 -23.28 -16.77 -0.95
C ILE A 459 -24.54 -17.62 -1.11
N SER A 460 -24.72 -18.60 -0.23
CA SER A 460 -25.89 -19.47 -0.21
C SER A 460 -26.25 -19.79 1.24
N LYS A 461 -27.47 -19.43 1.65
CA LYS A 461 -27.97 -19.56 3.02
C LYS A 461 -26.98 -18.97 4.05
N GLY A 462 -26.39 -17.83 3.71
CA GLY A 462 -25.40 -17.13 4.54
C GLY A 462 -24.02 -17.80 4.63
N ARG A 463 -23.75 -18.84 3.85
CA ARG A 463 -22.43 -19.50 3.77
C ARG A 463 -21.73 -19.16 2.46
N PHE A 464 -20.41 -19.12 2.49
CA PHE A 464 -19.58 -18.98 1.29
C PHE A 464 -19.23 -20.37 0.75
N LEU A 465 -19.56 -20.62 -0.52
CA LEU A 465 -19.28 -21.89 -1.21
C LEU A 465 -18.42 -21.63 -2.44
N ASP A 466 -17.32 -22.36 -2.59
CA ASP A 466 -16.47 -22.26 -3.78
C ASP A 466 -17.26 -22.66 -5.04
N THR A 467 -17.01 -21.95 -6.15
CA THR A 467 -17.63 -22.24 -7.43
C THR A 467 -16.65 -21.99 -8.57
N PRO A 468 -16.66 -22.80 -9.64
CA PRO A 468 -15.80 -22.55 -10.80
C PRO A 468 -16.28 -21.36 -11.65
N GLU A 469 -17.57 -21.02 -11.61
CA GLU A 469 -18.14 -19.97 -12.45
C GLU A 469 -19.30 -19.20 -11.78
N LEU A 470 -19.48 -17.95 -12.18
CA LEU A 470 -20.61 -17.14 -11.75
C LEU A 470 -21.74 -17.22 -12.78
N THR A 471 -22.92 -17.64 -12.34
CA THR A 471 -24.12 -17.72 -13.18
C THR A 471 -25.25 -16.92 -12.55
N VAL A 472 -26.20 -16.47 -13.37
CA VAL A 472 -27.38 -15.73 -12.88
C VAL A 472 -28.16 -16.50 -11.80
N ARG A 473 -28.10 -17.84 -11.84
CA ARG A 473 -28.77 -18.71 -10.87
C ARG A 473 -28.03 -18.74 -9.54
N ASN A 474 -26.71 -18.96 -9.56
CA ASN A 474 -25.93 -19.19 -8.35
C ASN A 474 -25.59 -17.91 -7.57
N ILE A 475 -25.58 -16.73 -8.19
CA ILE A 475 -25.29 -15.45 -7.50
C ILE A 475 -26.52 -14.81 -6.81
N SER A 476 -27.56 -15.60 -6.52
CA SER A 476 -28.85 -15.06 -6.08
C SER A 476 -28.80 -14.31 -4.75
N GLU A 477 -28.00 -14.76 -3.79
CA GLU A 477 -27.76 -14.01 -2.55
C GLU A 477 -26.57 -13.06 -2.68
N GLY A 478 -25.51 -13.51 -3.36
CA GLY A 478 -24.31 -12.72 -3.60
C GLY A 478 -23.13 -13.60 -3.99
N PHE A 479 -21.97 -12.98 -4.15
CA PHE A 479 -20.74 -13.68 -4.50
C PHE A 479 -19.51 -12.91 -4.00
N VAL A 480 -18.36 -13.56 -4.06
CA VAL A 480 -17.06 -13.04 -3.64
C VAL A 480 -16.05 -13.22 -4.75
N VAL A 481 -15.28 -12.18 -5.02
CA VAL A 481 -14.11 -12.20 -5.90
C VAL A 481 -12.89 -11.69 -5.15
N TYR A 482 -11.70 -11.95 -5.65
CA TYR A 482 -10.45 -11.56 -4.98
C TYR A 482 -9.63 -10.67 -5.91
N GLU A 483 -9.32 -9.46 -5.46
CA GLU A 483 -8.36 -8.58 -6.13
C GLU A 483 -7.02 -9.29 -6.30
N LYS A 484 -6.46 -9.22 -7.51
CA LYS A 484 -5.13 -9.77 -7.80
C LYS A 484 -4.07 -8.73 -7.45
N LEU A 485 -3.26 -9.03 -6.44
CA LEU A 485 -2.05 -8.29 -6.13
C LEU A 485 -0.84 -9.06 -6.69
N SER A 486 -0.39 -8.71 -7.89
CA SER A 486 0.83 -9.28 -8.48
C SER A 486 2.07 -8.56 -7.95
N ILE A 487 2.76 -9.21 -7.01
CA ILE A 487 3.92 -8.70 -6.26
C ILE A 487 5.23 -9.28 -6.79
#